data_AF-A0A8S0G5C2-F1
#
_entry.id   AF-A0A8S0G5C2-F1
#
_cell.length_a   1.000
_cell.length_b   1.000
_cell.length_c   1.000
_cell.angle_alpha   90.00
_cell.angle_beta   90.00
_cell.angle_gamma   90.00
#
_symmetry.space_group_name_H-M   'P 1'
#
loop_
_entity.id
_entity.type
_entity.pdbx_description
1 polymer ?
#
loop_
_entity_poly.entity_id
_entity_poly.type
_entity_poly.pdbx_seq_one_letter_code
_entity_poly.pdbx_strand_id
1 'polypeptide(L)'
;MSGLKQELGLAQGIGLLSTSLLGTGVFAVPALAALVAGNNSLWAWPVLIILVFPIAIVFAILGRHYPSAGGVAHFVGMAFGSRLERVTGWLFLSVIPVGL
;
A
#
# COMPACT_ATOMS: atom_id res chain seq x y z
N MET A 1 0.44 -10.30 30.36
CA MET A 1 1.11 -9.97 29.09
C MET A 1 0.84 -8.50 28.80
N SER A 2 1.87 -7.65 28.85
CA SER A 2 1.72 -6.21 28.60
C SER A 2 1.40 -5.99 27.12
N GLY A 3 0.19 -5.52 26.80
CA GLY A 3 -0.21 -5.24 25.43
C GLY A 3 0.59 -4.08 24.84
N LEU A 4 0.72 -4.06 23.51
CA LEU A 4 1.32 -2.93 22.79
C LEU A 4 0.58 -1.63 23.13
N LYS A 5 1.31 -0.56 23.46
CA LYS A 5 0.73 0.77 23.62
C LYS A 5 0.30 1.30 22.25
N GLN A 6 -1.01 1.39 22.03
CA GLN A 6 -1.60 1.91 20.79
C GLN A 6 -1.53 3.44 20.75
N GLU A 7 -0.34 4.01 20.80
CA GLU A 7 -0.14 5.47 20.80
C GLU A 7 -0.06 6.06 19.38
N LEU A 8 -0.09 5.23 18.33
CA LEU A 8 -0.10 5.67 16.93
C LEU A 8 -1.39 6.42 16.60
N GLY A 9 -1.34 7.75 16.72
CA GLY A 9 -2.40 8.65 16.28
C GLY A 9 -2.40 8.83 14.76
N LEU A 10 -3.47 9.44 14.23
CA LEU A 10 -3.64 9.66 12.78
C LEU A 10 -2.46 10.39 12.14
N ALA A 11 -1.94 11.43 12.79
CA ALA A 11 -0.79 12.19 12.29
C ALA A 11 0.51 11.35 12.25
N GLN A 12 0.75 10.51 13.25
CA GLN A 12 1.90 9.61 13.27
C GLN A 12 1.75 8.48 12.26
N GLY A 13 0.53 7.97 12.05
CA GLY A 13 0.21 7.01 11.00
C GLY A 13 0.47 7.59 9.60
N ILE A 14 0.01 8.82 9.33
CA ILE A 14 0.31 9.53 8.08
C ILE A 14 1.82 9.71 7.92
N GLY A 15 2.51 10.15 8.97
CA GLY A 15 3.96 10.33 8.94
C GLY A 15 4.70 9.04 8.62
N LEU A 16 4.35 7.93 9.28
CA LEU A 16 4.92 6.60 9.06
C LEU A 16 4.68 6.10 7.63
N LEU A 17 3.44 6.23 7.12
CA LEU A 17 3.11 5.82 5.76
C LEU A 17 3.83 6.70 4.73
N SER A 18 3.90 8.01 4.96
CA SER A 18 4.58 8.93 4.04
C SER A 18 6.07 8.62 3.96
N THR A 19 6.76 8.42 5.09
CA THR A 19 8.21 8.13 5.09
C THR A 19 8.54 6.74 4.56
N SER A 20 7.67 5.75 4.77
CA SER A 20 7.86 4.41 4.18
C SER A 20 7.61 4.37 2.67
N LEU A 21 6.73 5.22 2.16
CA LEU A 21 6.43 5.34 0.73
C LEU A 21 7.42 6.25 -0.01
N LEU A 22 8.03 7.24 0.66
CA LEU A 22 9.09 8.12 0.14
C LEU A 22 10.43 7.39 -0.06
N GLY A 23 10.39 6.19 -0.63
CA GLY A 23 11.56 5.45 -1.08
C GLY A 23 11.97 5.81 -2.52
N THR A 24 12.77 4.95 -3.13
CA THR A 24 13.24 5.07 -4.53
C THR A 24 12.08 5.19 -5.54
N GLY A 25 10.95 4.52 -5.27
CA GLY A 25 9.78 4.50 -6.16
C GLY A 25 9.18 5.89 -6.44
N VAL A 26 9.19 6.81 -5.47
CA VAL A 26 8.63 8.16 -5.67
C VAL A 26 9.45 8.99 -6.66
N PHE A 27 10.74 8.67 -6.85
CA PHE A 27 11.59 9.33 -7.85
C PHE A 27 11.64 8.56 -9.17
N ALA A 28 11.67 7.23 -9.12
CA ALA A 28 11.76 6.37 -10.30
C ALA A 28 10.47 6.39 -11.14
N VAL A 29 9.30 6.34 -10.51
CA VAL A 29 8.01 6.29 -11.22
C VAL A 29 7.73 7.55 -12.05
N PRO A 30 7.91 8.79 -11.53
CA PRO A 30 7.79 9.98 -12.37
C PRO A 30 8.77 10.01 -13.54
N ALA A 31 10.01 9.59 -13.32
CA ALA A 31 11.03 9.55 -14.36
C ALA A 31 10.64 8.58 -15.49
N LEU A 32 10.21 7.37 -15.14
CA LEU A 32 9.71 6.37 -16.10
C LEU A 32 8.44 6.84 -16.82
N ALA A 33 7.50 7.44 -16.08
CA ALA A 33 6.28 8.01 -16.67
C ALA A 33 6.61 9.13 -17.66
N ALA A 34 7.58 10.00 -17.35
CA ALA A 34 8.06 11.03 -18.24
C ALA A 34 8.75 10.47 -19.49
N LEU A 35 9.54 9.40 -19.34
CA LEU A 35 10.20 8.73 -20.47
C LEU A 35 9.19 8.10 -21.45
N VAL A 36 8.11 7.50 -20.93
CA VAL A 36 7.11 6.80 -21.76
C VAL A 36 6.06 7.77 -22.32
N ALA A 37 5.55 8.69 -21.50
CA ALA A 37 4.43 9.58 -21.88
C ALA A 37 4.88 10.97 -22.36
N GLY A 38 6.17 11.31 -22.24
CA GLY A 38 6.70 12.61 -22.64
C GLY A 38 5.95 13.77 -21.98
N ASN A 39 5.51 14.73 -22.79
CA ASN A 39 4.79 15.92 -22.33
C ASN A 39 3.41 15.62 -21.70
N ASN A 40 2.83 14.44 -21.96
CA ASN A 40 1.56 14.00 -21.37
C ASN A 40 1.73 13.34 -19.99
N SER A 41 2.96 13.16 -19.50
CA SER A 41 3.22 12.56 -18.19
C SER A 41 2.52 13.30 -17.04
N LEU A 42 2.37 14.62 -17.15
CA LEU A 42 1.63 15.43 -16.17
C LEU A 42 0.16 15.03 -16.05
N TRP A 43 -0.47 14.56 -17.13
CA TRP A 43 -1.85 14.06 -17.12
C TRP A 43 -1.97 12.64 -16.59
N ALA A 44 -0.89 11.84 -16.63
CA ALA A 44 -0.89 10.50 -16.08
C ALA A 44 -1.11 10.52 -14.56
N TRP A 45 -0.57 11.51 -13.85
CA TRP A 45 -0.73 11.67 -12.40
C TRP A 45 -2.17 11.80 -11.92
N PRO A 46 -2.98 12.77 -12.39
CA PRO A 46 -4.38 12.88 -11.96
C PRO A 46 -5.19 11.65 -12.36
N VAL A 47 -4.93 11.04 -13.52
CA VAL A 47 -5.60 9.78 -13.93
C VAL A 47 -5.27 8.64 -12.97
N LEU A 48 -3.99 8.47 -12.61
CA LEU A 48 -3.55 7.46 -11.65
C LEU A 48 -4.14 7.72 -10.26
N ILE A 49 -4.17 8.97 -9.80
CA ILE A 49 -4.79 9.34 -8.53
C ILE A 49 -6.26 8.94 -8.54
N ILE A 50 -7.02 9.29 -9.58
CA ILE A 50 -8.44 8.94 -9.70
C ILE A 50 -8.64 7.42 -9.67
N LEU A 51 -7.75 6.65 -10.29
CA LEU A 51 -7.83 5.20 -10.35
C LEU A 51 -7.48 4.52 -9.01
N VAL A 52 -6.48 5.05 -8.30
CA VAL A 52 -6.01 4.53 -7.00
C VAL A 52 -6.92 4.98 -5.84
N PHE A 53 -7.55 6.14 -5.95
CA PHE A 53 -8.42 6.68 -4.91
C PHE A 53 -9.54 5.73 -4.42
N PRO A 54 -10.36 5.10 -5.29
CA PRO A 54 -11.37 4.15 -4.84
C PRO A 54 -10.75 2.93 -4.17
N ILE A 55 -9.59 2.47 -4.64
CA ILE A 55 -8.85 1.35 -4.04
C ILE A 55 -8.43 1.73 -2.61
N ALA A 56 -7.88 2.93 -2.42
CA ALA A 56 -7.49 3.44 -1.11
C ALA A 56 -8.69 3.53 -0.14
N ILE A 57 -9.86 3.95 -0.63
CA ILE A 57 -11.10 3.97 0.16
C ILE A 57 -11.49 2.56 0.59
N VAL A 58 -11.47 1.58 -0.33
CA VAL A 58 -11.80 0.18 0.00
C VAL A 58 -10.87 -0.35 1.09
N PHE A 59 -9.55 -0.11 0.99
CA PHE A 59 -8.60 -0.50 2.03
C PHE A 59 -8.83 0.23 3.35
N ALA A 60 -9.19 1.51 3.33
CA ALA A 60 -9.52 2.26 4.54
C ALA A 60 -10.77 1.71 5.24
N ILE A 61 -11.81 1.34 4.48
CA ILE A 61 -13.04 0.74 5.02
C ILE A 61 -12.75 -0.65 5.60
N LEU A 62 -12.01 -1.49 4.87
CA LEU A 62 -11.63 -2.83 5.33
C LEU A 62 -10.74 -2.77 6.57
N GLY A 63 -9.74 -1.88 6.59
CA GLY A 63 -8.87 -1.70 7.75
C GLY A 63 -9.61 -1.21 9.00
N ARG A 64 -10.70 -0.43 8.82
CA ARG A 64 -11.56 -0.01 9.93
C ARG A 64 -12.47 -1.14 10.43
N HIS A 65 -13.02 -1.96 9.54
CA HIS A 65 -13.91 -3.08 9.92
C HIS A 65 -13.14 -4.28 10.49
N TYR A 66 -11.93 -4.53 10.00
CA TYR A 66 -11.11 -5.67 10.36
C TYR A 66 -9.71 -5.21 10.80
N PRO A 67 -9.57 -4.65 12.02
CA PRO A 67 -8.29 -4.19 12.54
C PRO A 67 -7.37 -5.39 12.80
N SER A 68 -6.50 -5.68 11.83
CA SER A 68 -5.54 -6.78 11.88
C SER A 68 -4.13 -6.30 11.51
N ALA A 69 -3.13 -6.77 12.25
CA ALA A 69 -1.73 -6.51 11.94
C ALA A 69 -1.25 -7.19 10.65
N GLY A 70 -2.01 -8.15 10.11
CA GLY A 70 -1.68 -8.87 8.88
C GLY A 70 -2.02 -8.13 7.58
N GLY A 71 -2.70 -6.99 7.66
CA GLY A 71 -3.05 -6.16 6.49
C GLY A 71 -3.82 -6.92 5.40
N VAL A 72 -3.41 -6.74 4.15
CA VAL A 72 -4.11 -7.28 2.96
C VAL A 72 -4.15 -8.81 2.94
N ALA A 73 -3.08 -9.47 3.38
CA ALA A 73 -3.03 -10.93 3.42
C ALA A 73 -4.14 -11.52 4.30
N HIS A 74 -4.45 -10.84 5.42
CA HIS A 74 -5.54 -11.23 6.30
C HIS A 74 -6.92 -11.08 5.63
N PHE A 75 -7.14 -10.01 4.87
CA PHE A 75 -8.39 -9.83 4.10
C PHE A 75 -8.57 -10.93 3.06
N VAL A 76 -7.49 -11.31 2.36
CA VAL A 76 -7.50 -12.44 1.41
C VAL A 76 -7.76 -13.76 2.11
N GLY A 77 -7.19 -13.97 3.29
CA GLY A 77 -7.45 -15.15 4.12
C GLY A 77 -8.92 -15.28 4.53
N MET A 78 -9.55 -14.17 4.93
CA MET A 78 -10.98 -14.17 5.27
C MET A 78 -11.87 -14.44 4.06
N ALA A 79 -11.53 -13.94 2.87
CA ALA A 79 -12.36 -14.08 1.68
C ALA A 79 -12.14 -15.43 0.94
N PHE A 80 -10.90 -15.92 0.90
CA PHE A 80 -10.51 -17.06 0.04
C PHE A 80 -9.80 -18.20 0.76
N GLY A 81 -9.55 -18.08 2.07
CA GLY A 81 -8.97 -19.13 2.92
C GLY A 81 -7.44 -19.05 3.12
N SER A 82 -6.96 -19.88 4.05
CA SER A 82 -5.59 -19.83 4.59
C SER A 82 -4.46 -20.12 3.58
N ARG A 83 -4.74 -20.86 2.50
CA ARG A 83 -3.76 -21.08 1.43
C ARG A 83 -3.45 -19.78 0.68
N LEU A 84 -4.48 -19.02 0.32
CA LEU A 84 -4.32 -17.79 -0.43
C LEU A 84 -3.78 -16.66 0.45
N GLU A 85 -4.14 -16.62 1.73
CA GLU A 85 -3.46 -15.76 2.72
C GLU A 85 -1.94 -15.95 2.71
N ARG A 86 -1.48 -17.21 2.76
CA ARG A 86 -0.05 -17.53 2.77
C ARG A 86 0.62 -17.14 1.46
N VAL A 87 -0.02 -17.41 0.32
CA VAL A 87 0.50 -17.00 -1.01
C VAL A 87 0.60 -15.48 -1.09
N THR A 88 -0.44 -14.74 -0.69
CA THR A 88 -0.42 -13.28 -0.66
C THR A 88 0.67 -12.77 0.29
N GLY A 89 0.83 -13.36 1.47
CA GLY A 89 1.93 -13.02 2.38
C GLY A 89 3.31 -13.20 1.74
N TRP A 90 3.54 -14.33 1.05
CA TRP A 90 4.77 -14.55 0.30
C TRP A 90 4.97 -13.57 -0.86
N LEU A 91 3.90 -13.21 -1.57
CA LEU A 91 3.97 -12.19 -2.63
C LEU A 91 4.37 -10.82 -2.08
N PHE A 92 3.79 -10.38 -0.96
CA PHE A 92 4.19 -9.14 -0.30
C PHE A 92 5.64 -9.18 0.18
N LEU A 93 6.11 -10.31 0.72
CA LEU A 93 7.52 -10.48 1.07
C LEU A 93 8.45 -10.48 -0.15
N SER A 94 8.01 -11.02 -1.29
CA SER A 94 8.78 -11.05 -2.54
C SER A 94 9.03 -9.67 -3.16
N VAL A 95 8.24 -8.66 -2.78
CA VAL A 95 8.48 -7.27 -3.20
C VAL A 95 9.80 -6.73 -2.63
N ILE A 96 10.27 -7.23 -1.49
CA ILE A 96 11.53 -6.78 -0.87
C ILE A 96 12.75 -7.03 -1.79
N PRO A 97 12.98 -8.25 -2.34
CA PRO A 97 14.09 -8.48 -3.27
C PRO A 97 13.85 -7.97 -4.69
N VAL A 98 12.60 -7.75 -5.12
CA VAL A 98 12.28 -7.35 -6.50
C VAL A 98 12.15 -5.83 -6.67
N GLY A 99 11.70 -5.14 -5.62
CA GLY A 99 11.45 -3.70 -5.62
C GLY A 99 12.60 -2.85 -5.07
N LEU A 100 13.67 -3.48 -4.55
CA LEU A 100 14.84 -2.82 -3.97
C LEU A 100 16.04 -2.91 -4.90
#